data_AF-A0A7C8CRI4-F1
#
_entry.id   AF-A0A7C8CRI4-F1
#
_cell.length_a   1.000
_cell.length_b   1.000
_cell.length_c   1.000
_cell.angle_alpha   90.00
_cell.angle_beta   90.00
_cell.angle_gamma   90.00
#
_symmetry.space_group_name_H-M   'P 1'
#
loop_
_entity.id
_entity.type
_entity.pdbx_description
1 polymer ?
#
loop_
_entity_poly.entity_id
_entity_poly.type
_entity_poly.pdbx_seq_one_letter_code
_entity_poly.pdbx_strand_id
1 'polypeptide(L)'
;MGTFHDHMGELHGITVVVSKHDGCTWIGRCHSEDAIEVILHDADLHDPALSEEDTDQWLQKAKQIGHWPRVSTIRIARPEVSNLVRLAEITPGQGGPDPA
;
A
#
# COMPACT_ATOMS: atom_id res chain seq x y z
N MET A 1 21.86 -4.22 -13.16
CA MET A 1 21.01 -3.75 -14.28
C MET A 1 19.97 -4.81 -14.57
N GLY A 2 18.72 -4.56 -14.23
CA GLY A 2 17.57 -5.39 -14.60
C GLY A 2 16.41 -4.44 -14.88
N THR A 3 16.15 -4.16 -16.14
CA THR A 3 15.03 -3.35 -16.60
C THR A 3 13.81 -4.26 -16.68
N PHE A 4 12.93 -4.20 -15.69
CA PHE A 4 11.62 -4.84 -15.79
C PHE A 4 10.69 -3.88 -16.54
N HIS A 5 10.50 -4.15 -17.83
CA HIS A 5 9.48 -3.53 -18.65
C HIS A 5 8.64 -4.66 -19.24
N ASP A 6 7.57 -5.02 -18.52
CA ASP A 6 6.41 -5.68 -19.08
C ASP A 6 5.21 -4.77 -18.83
N HIS A 7 4.32 -4.70 -19.81
CA HIS A 7 3.27 -3.68 -19.98
C HIS A 7 2.13 -3.71 -18.94
N MET A 8 2.39 -4.38 -17.81
CA MET A 8 1.62 -4.39 -16.57
C MET A 8 2.71 -4.43 -15.50
N GLY A 9 2.95 -3.31 -14.79
CA GLY A 9 4.11 -3.15 -13.92
C GLY A 9 4.37 -4.34 -12.99
N GLU A 10 5.60 -4.51 -12.49
CA GLU A 10 6.10 -5.63 -11.66
C GLU A 10 5.24 -6.03 -10.44
N LEU A 11 4.20 -5.25 -10.16
CA LEU A 11 3.31 -5.36 -9.03
C LEU A 11 1.90 -5.84 -9.41
N HIS A 12 1.60 -6.01 -10.70
CA HIS A 12 0.31 -6.50 -11.17
C HIS A 12 -0.06 -7.84 -10.53
N GLY A 13 -1.20 -7.89 -9.84
CA GLY A 13 -1.70 -9.05 -9.12
C GLY A 13 -1.08 -9.28 -7.73
N ILE A 14 -0.11 -8.46 -7.32
CA ILE A 14 0.55 -8.55 -6.01
C ILE A 14 -0.19 -7.69 -4.99
N THR A 15 -0.28 -8.16 -3.75
CA THR A 15 -0.75 -7.32 -2.64
C THR A 15 0.32 -6.29 -2.31
N VAL A 16 0.00 -5.02 -2.53
CA VAL A 16 0.87 -3.88 -2.29
C VAL A 16 0.31 -3.00 -1.19
N VAL A 17 1.20 -2.17 -0.64
CA VAL A 17 0.91 -1.15 0.34
C VAL A 17 1.21 0.19 -0.30
N VAL A 18 0.24 1.10 -0.23
CA VAL A 18 0.34 2.47 -0.77
C VAL A 18 0.16 3.45 0.37
N SER A 19 1.24 4.12 0.74
CA SER A 19 1.21 5.19 1.74
C SER A 19 0.95 6.52 1.04
N LYS A 20 -0.04 7.28 1.50
CA LYS A 20 -0.33 8.62 0.99
C LYS A 20 0.41 9.69 1.78
N HIS A 21 0.63 10.85 1.16
CA HIS A 21 1.23 12.01 1.84
C HIS A 21 0.40 12.53 3.03
N ASP A 22 -0.90 12.26 3.03
CA ASP A 22 -1.83 12.63 4.11
C ASP A 22 -1.74 11.69 5.33
N GLY A 23 -0.87 10.67 5.30
CA GLY A 23 -0.69 9.69 6.37
C GLY A 23 -1.59 8.45 6.26
N CYS A 24 -2.66 8.53 5.46
CA CYS A 24 -3.48 7.36 5.13
C CYS A 24 -2.67 6.28 4.40
N THR A 25 -2.91 5.01 4.74
CA THR A 25 -2.26 3.86 4.09
C THR A 25 -3.29 2.91 3.53
N TRP A 26 -3.08 2.45 2.31
CA TRP A 26 -3.94 1.49 1.63
C TRP A 26 -3.20 0.18 1.44
N ILE A 27 -3.89 -0.94 1.62
CA ILE A 27 -3.43 -2.27 1.21
C ILE A 27 -4.40 -2.78 0.17
N GLY A 28 -3.91 -3.36 -0.92
CA GLY A 28 -4.78 -4.00 -1.89
C GLY A 28 -4.00 -4.73 -2.97
N ARG A 29 -4.70 -5.46 -3.82
CA ARG A 29 -4.08 -6.12 -4.97
C ARG A 29 -3.86 -5.08 -6.06
N CYS A 30 -2.61 -4.83 -6.43
CA CYS A 30 -2.31 -3.89 -7.50
C CYS A 30 -2.86 -4.42 -8.83
N HIS A 31 -3.72 -3.63 -9.47
CA HIS A 31 -4.23 -3.91 -10.81
C HIS A 31 -3.39 -3.20 -11.87
N SER A 32 -3.13 -1.92 -11.69
CA SER A 32 -2.28 -1.16 -12.60
C SER A 32 -1.57 -0.08 -11.81
N GLU A 33 -0.32 0.18 -12.19
CA GLU A 33 0.43 1.32 -11.72
C GLU A 33 0.99 2.03 -12.94
N ASP A 34 0.68 3.31 -13.06
CA ASP A 34 1.16 4.19 -14.11
C ASP A 34 1.68 5.50 -13.51
N ALA A 35 2.25 6.36 -14.34
CA ALA A 35 2.74 7.68 -13.92
C ALA A 35 1.62 8.61 -13.40
N ILE A 36 0.35 8.27 -13.65
CA ILE A 36 -0.80 9.09 -13.31
C ILE A 36 -1.49 8.59 -12.04
N GLU A 37 -1.63 7.28 -11.87
CA GLU A 37 -2.42 6.68 -10.80
C GLU A 37 -2.00 5.25 -10.50
N VAL A 38 -2.43 4.78 -9.32
CA VAL A 38 -2.31 3.41 -8.86
C VAL A 38 -3.72 2.88 -8.61
N ILE A 39 -4.04 1.76 -9.24
CA ILE A 39 -5.34 1.10 -9.12
C ILE A 39 -5.18 -0.14 -8.26
N LEU A 40 -5.93 -0.20 -7.16
CA LEU A 40 -5.95 -1.36 -6.27
C LEU A 40 -7.35 -2.00 -6.30
N HIS A 41 -7.38 -3.32 -6.38
CA HIS A 41 -8.57 -4.13 -6.13
C HIS A 41 -8.54 -4.73 -4.74
N ASP A 42 -9.73 -5.02 -4.22
CA ASP A 42 -9.92 -5.60 -2.89
C ASP A 42 -9.08 -4.84 -1.86
N ALA A 43 -9.27 -3.53 -1.79
CA ALA A 43 -8.46 -2.64 -0.97
C ALA A 43 -9.03 -2.45 0.43
N ASP A 44 -8.14 -2.26 1.39
CA ASP A 44 -8.44 -1.85 2.76
C ASP A 44 -7.71 -0.54 3.06
N LEU A 45 -8.38 0.33 3.82
CA LEU A 45 -7.86 1.64 4.22
C LEU A 45 -7.53 1.61 5.70
N HIS A 46 -6.30 2.01 6.01
CA HIS A 46 -5.90 2.40 7.34
C HIS A 46 -5.75 3.92 7.41
N ASP A 47 -6.59 4.51 8.24
CA ASP A 47 -6.55 5.92 8.56
C ASP A 47 -6.06 6.06 10.02
N PRO A 48 -4.88 6.66 10.26
CA PRO A 48 -4.33 6.78 11.61
C PRO A 48 -5.08 7.81 12.48
N ALA A 49 -5.90 8.69 11.91
CA ALA A 49 -6.72 9.62 12.67
C ALA A 49 -8.02 8.98 13.19
N LEU A 50 -8.49 7.92 12.52
CA LEU A 50 -9.69 7.15 12.88
C LEU A 50 -9.39 5.80 13.54
N SER A 51 -8.14 5.34 13.48
CA SER A 51 -7.73 4.03 14.00
C SER A 51 -6.98 4.18 15.32
N GLU A 52 -7.32 3.34 16.29
CA GLU A 52 -6.58 3.23 17.56
C GLU A 52 -5.30 2.39 17.41
N GLU A 53 -5.19 1.60 16.34
CA GLU A 53 -4.01 0.79 16.04
C GLU A 53 -3.00 1.55 15.18
N ASP A 54 -1.72 1.30 15.41
CA ASP A 54 -0.65 1.88 14.60
C ASP A 54 -0.58 1.24 13.21
N THR A 55 -0.14 2.02 12.22
CA THR A 55 -0.02 1.58 10.83
C THR A 55 0.90 0.37 10.70
N ASP A 56 2.02 0.32 11.44
CA ASP A 56 2.95 -0.82 11.41
C ASP A 56 2.27 -2.08 11.93
N GLN A 57 1.58 -1.98 13.07
CA GLN A 57 0.84 -3.10 13.65
C GLN A 57 -0.23 -3.64 12.70
N TRP A 58 -0.98 -2.73 12.06
CA TRP A 58 -1.99 -3.10 11.07
C TRP A 58 -1.36 -3.79 9.85
N LEU A 59 -0.23 -3.28 9.34
CA LEU A 59 0.50 -3.89 8.22
C LEU A 59 1.06 -5.28 8.57
N GLN A 60 1.61 -5.46 9.76
CA GLN A 60 2.12 -6.75 10.21
C GLN A 60 0.99 -7.78 10.35
N LYS A 61 -0.18 -7.38 10.87
CA LYS A 61 -1.37 -8.25 10.88
C LYS A 61 -1.76 -8.62 9.46
N ALA A 62 -1.93 -7.64 8.58
CA ALA A 62 -2.30 -7.87 7.19
C ALA A 62 -1.34 -8.83 6.47
N LYS A 63 -0.04 -8.76 6.76
CA LYS A 63 0.97 -9.68 6.23
C LYS A 63 0.82 -11.13 6.75
N GLN A 64 0.38 -11.31 7.99
CA GLN A 64 0.27 -12.63 8.62
C GLN A 64 -1.04 -13.35 8.29
N ILE A 65 -2.17 -12.63 8.34
CA ILE A 65 -3.51 -13.23 8.23
C ILE A 65 -4.27 -12.78 6.97
N GLY A 66 -3.70 -11.85 6.20
CA GLY A 66 -4.38 -11.18 5.09
C GLY A 66 -5.02 -9.86 5.52
N HIS A 67 -5.32 -8.99 4.56
CA HIS A 67 -6.08 -7.76 4.77
C HIS A 67 -7.59 -7.99 4.61
N TRP A 68 -8.40 -7.08 5.15
CA TRP A 68 -9.86 -7.14 5.04
C TRP A 68 -10.35 -6.15 3.99
N PRO A 69 -10.61 -6.57 2.76
CA PRO A 69 -11.03 -5.64 1.71
C PRO A 69 -12.38 -5.01 2.07
N ARG A 70 -12.37 -3.70 2.32
CA ARG A 70 -13.58 -2.88 2.53
C ARG A 70 -14.01 -2.17 1.26
N VAL A 71 -13.09 -2.01 0.31
CA VAL A 71 -13.28 -1.28 -0.94
C VAL A 71 -12.94 -2.18 -2.11
N SER A 72 -13.89 -2.44 -3.02
CA SER A 72 -13.66 -3.35 -4.14
C SER A 72 -12.61 -2.82 -5.14
N THR A 73 -12.62 -1.52 -5.41
CA THR A 73 -11.65 -0.87 -6.30
C THR A 73 -11.41 0.56 -5.85
N ILE A 74 -10.15 0.96 -5.75
CA ILE A 74 -9.74 2.34 -5.48
C ILE A 74 -8.69 2.79 -6.50
N ARG A 75 -8.76 4.07 -6.88
CA ARG A 75 -7.79 4.74 -7.76
C ARG A 75 -7.14 5.84 -6.95
N ILE A 76 -5.83 5.75 -6.77
CA ILE A 76 -5.04 6.70 -5.98
C ILE A 76 -4.19 7.48 -6.97
N ALA A 77 -4.29 8.80 -6.98
CA ALA A 77 -3.49 9.60 -7.90
C ALA A 77 -2.01 9.47 -7.52
N ARG A 78 -1.13 9.27 -8.50
CA ARG A 78 0.33 9.15 -8.28
C ARG A 78 0.93 10.31 -7.48
N PRO A 79 0.53 11.59 -7.64
CA PRO A 79 1.05 12.68 -6.80
C PRO A 79 0.63 12.60 -5.33
N GLU A 80 -0.36 11.77 -4.98
CA GLU A 80 -0.74 11.55 -3.58
C GLU A 80 0.04 10.40 -2.92
N VAL A 81 0.69 9.57 -3.73
CA VAL A 81 1.44 8.39 -3.27
C VAL A 81 2.82 8.82 -2.80
N SER A 82 3.04 8.69 -1.49
CA SER A 82 4.34 8.90 -0.85
C SER A 82 5.25 7.68 -1.01
N ASN A 83 4.69 6.49 -0.85
CA ASN A 83 5.44 5.24 -0.96
C ASN A 83 4.56 4.11 -1.50
N LEU A 84 5.17 3.20 -2.27
CA LEU A 84 4.49 2.05 -2.85
C LEU A 84 5.43 0.84 -2.82
N VAL A 85 5.05 -0.19 -2.06
CA VAL A 85 5.89 -1.37 -1.81
C VAL A 85 5.03 -2.64 -1.73
N ARG A 86 5.63 -3.82 -1.93
CA ARG A 86 4.90 -5.09 -1.73
C ARG A 86 4.65 -5.32 -0.25
N LEU A 87 3.47 -5.86 0.10
CA LEU A 87 3.16 -6.22 1.48
C LEU A 87 4.19 -7.21 2.07
N ALA A 88 4.72 -8.11 1.23
CA ALA A 88 5.76 -9.05 1.62
C ALA A 88 7.07 -8.36 2.06
N GLU A 89 7.38 -7.20 1.48
CA GLU A 89 8.61 -6.43 1.73
C GLU A 89 8.50 -5.51 2.96
N ILE A 90 7.29 -5.32 3.51
CA ILE A 90 7.11 -4.53 4.74
C ILE A 90 7.89 -5.18 5.89
N THR A 91 8.84 -4.43 6.44
CA THR A 91 9.55 -4.74 7.67
C THR A 91 9.01 -3.89 8.82
N PRO A 92 9.01 -4.44 10.05
CA PRO A 92 8.60 -3.67 11.22
C PRO A 92 9.51 -2.45 11.41
N GLY A 93 8.91 -1.29 11.67
CA GLY A 93 9.62 -0.02 11.91
C GLY A 93 9.66 0.96 10.73
N GLN A 94 8.98 0.66 9.62
CA GLN A 94 8.92 1.54 8.44
C GLN A 94 7.76 2.54 8.47
N GLY A 95 6.88 2.47 9.50
CA GLY A 95 5.68 3.29 9.66
C GLY A 95 5.70 4.25 10.86
N GLY A 96 6.84 4.43 11.53
CA GLY A 96 6.97 5.32 12.70
C GLY A 96 7.79 6.57 12.40
N PRO A 97 7.51 7.72 13.06
CA PRO A 97 8.38 8.88 12.99
C PRO A 97 9.77 8.52 13.54
N ASP A 98 10.81 8.90 12.79
CA ASP A 98 12.21 8.81 13.18
C ASP A 98 12.41 9.36 14.61
N PRO A 99 13.03 8.60 15.54
CA PRO A 99 13.34 9.13 16.85
C PRO A 99 14.49 10.16 16.73
N ALA A 100 14.16 11.43 16.98
CA ALA A 100 15.11 12.52 17.13
C ALA A 100 16.07 12.32 18.31
#